data_AF-A0A6I9N9T0-F1
#
_entry.id   AF-A0A6I9N9T0-F1
#
_cell.length_a   1.000
_cell.length_b   1.000
_cell.length_c   1.000
_cell.angle_alpha   90.00
_cell.angle_beta   90.00
_cell.angle_gamma   90.00
#
_symmetry.space_group_name_H-M   'P 1'
#
loop_
_entity.id
_entity.type
_entity.pdbx_description
1 polymer ?
#
loop_
_entity_poly.entity_id
_entity_poly.type
_entity_poly.pdbx_seq_one_letter_code
_entity_poly.pdbx_strand_id
1 'polypeptide(L)'
;YDLLTSPDCLPDLLQGGLVEQGVNEAFILTTFKLQPKTGTSIFALFNPRDNSKYFEFTVMGKLNRAVLRYLRSDKRMTSVTFNNLVLADGQQHRLLFHLKGMQQGPGGVELHLDCRLVETIRDLPAAFQGLPAGYGTVDLKTMQARDQ
;
A
#
# COMPACT_ATOMS: atom_id res chain seq x y z
N TYR A 1 -6.72 9.77 11.15
CA TYR A 1 -5.68 10.66 10.62
C TYR A 1 -5.75 10.56 9.11
N ASP A 2 -5.95 11.67 8.40
CA ASP A 2 -5.93 11.67 6.93
C ASP A 2 -4.53 12.08 6.47
N LEU A 3 -3.83 11.14 5.84
CA LEU A 3 -2.45 11.30 5.39
C LEU A 3 -2.32 12.18 4.15
N LEU A 4 -3.44 12.46 3.47
CA LEU A 4 -3.45 13.27 2.24
C LEU A 4 -3.61 14.77 2.53
N THR A 5 -4.06 15.14 3.73
CA THR A 5 -4.27 16.55 4.12
C THR A 5 -3.09 17.17 4.87
N SER A 6 -2.06 16.39 5.21
CA SER A 6 -0.87 16.87 5.93
C SER A 6 0.38 16.12 5.47
N PRO A 7 0.82 16.33 4.21
CA PRO A 7 1.97 15.63 3.64
C PRO A 7 3.26 15.86 4.43
N ASP A 8 3.38 17.02 5.09
CA ASP A 8 4.55 17.36 5.94
C ASP A 8 4.66 16.45 7.18
N CYS A 9 3.56 15.84 7.63
CA CYS A 9 3.54 14.93 8.79
C CYS A 9 3.64 13.45 8.40
N LEU A 10 3.56 13.14 7.11
CA LEU A 10 3.66 11.78 6.60
C LEU A 10 5.02 11.12 6.93
N PRO A 11 6.17 11.84 6.81
CA PRO A 11 7.45 11.33 7.27
C PRO A 11 7.40 10.90 8.73
N ASP A 12 6.92 11.73 9.65
CA ASP A 12 6.89 11.43 11.08
C ASP A 12 5.98 10.24 11.41
N LEU A 13 4.80 10.18 10.76
CA LEU A 13 3.89 9.04 10.97
C LEU A 13 4.52 7.73 10.48
N LEU A 14 5.14 7.74 9.30
CA LEU A 14 5.76 6.53 8.71
C LEU A 14 7.10 6.17 9.34
N GLN A 15 7.81 7.11 9.95
CA GLN A 15 9.13 6.94 10.58
C GLN A 15 9.05 6.62 12.08
N GLY A 16 7.99 5.95 12.50
CA GLY A 16 7.82 5.47 13.87
C GLY A 16 6.52 5.90 14.53
N GLY A 17 5.87 6.96 14.05
CA GLY A 17 4.62 7.46 14.64
C GLY A 17 3.50 6.40 14.67
N LEU A 18 3.36 5.58 13.62
CA LEU A 18 2.41 4.46 13.63
C LEU A 18 2.68 3.48 14.79
N VAL A 19 3.94 3.22 15.09
CA VAL A 19 4.37 2.31 16.17
C VAL A 19 4.13 2.98 17.53
N GLU A 20 4.63 4.21 17.70
CA GLU A 20 4.52 4.99 18.93
C GLU A 20 3.08 5.22 19.36
N GLN A 21 2.17 5.44 18.41
CA GLN A 21 0.75 5.66 18.68
C GLN A 21 -0.07 4.39 18.90
N GLY A 22 0.54 3.20 18.88
CA GLY A 22 -0.20 1.96 19.10
C GLY A 22 -1.17 1.61 17.95
N VAL A 23 -0.99 2.17 16.75
CA VAL A 23 -1.92 2.01 15.62
C VAL A 23 -1.89 0.56 15.13
N ASN A 24 -2.97 -0.18 15.40
CA ASN A 24 -3.07 -1.58 14.99
C ASN A 24 -3.86 -1.79 13.68
N GLU A 25 -4.59 -0.76 13.23
CA GLU A 25 -5.33 -0.78 11.96
C GLU A 25 -5.06 0.48 11.13
N ALA A 26 -5.01 0.32 9.81
CA ALA A 26 -4.89 1.44 8.89
C ALA A 26 -5.78 1.24 7.67
N PHE A 27 -6.17 2.37 7.08
CA PHE A 27 -6.97 2.41 5.86
C PHE A 27 -6.18 3.16 4.79
N ILE A 28 -6.04 2.55 3.61
CA ILE A 28 -5.44 3.20 2.44
C ILE A 28 -6.51 3.27 1.36
N LEU A 29 -6.87 4.49 0.99
CA LEU A 29 -7.84 4.76 -0.06
C LEU A 29 -7.11 5.30 -1.30
N THR A 30 -7.39 4.73 -2.46
CA THR A 30 -6.84 5.21 -3.73
C THR A 30 -7.90 5.17 -4.81
N THR A 31 -7.89 6.20 -5.66
CA THR A 31 -8.73 6.27 -6.86
C THR A 31 -7.83 6.49 -8.05
N PHE A 32 -7.97 5.66 -9.08
CA PHE A 32 -7.12 5.75 -10.26
C PHE A 32 -7.83 5.22 -11.51
N LYS A 33 -7.30 5.59 -12.67
CA LYS A 33 -7.70 5.06 -13.97
C LYS A 33 -6.44 4.65 -14.72
N LEU A 34 -6.40 3.40 -15.20
CA LEU A 34 -5.29 2.87 -15.97
C LEU A 34 -5.68 2.71 -17.43
N GLN A 35 -4.71 2.94 -18.32
CA GLN A 35 -4.86 2.59 -19.72
C GLN A 35 -5.02 1.06 -19.88
N PRO A 36 -5.86 0.59 -20.81
CA PRO A 36 -6.13 -0.82 -20.98
C PRO A 36 -4.86 -1.68 -21.08
N LYS A 37 -4.82 -2.78 -20.34
CA LYS A 37 -3.71 -3.75 -20.35
C LYS A 37 -2.34 -3.18 -19.92
N THR A 38 -2.28 -1.99 -19.32
CA THR A 38 -1.03 -1.44 -18.76
C THR A 38 -0.77 -1.93 -17.35
N GLY A 39 0.49 -1.92 -16.92
CA GLY A 39 0.87 -2.23 -15.54
C GLY A 39 1.74 -1.11 -14.96
N THR A 40 1.52 -0.78 -13.70
CA THR A 40 2.24 0.28 -12.99
C THR A 40 2.09 0.12 -11.48
N SER A 41 3.01 0.73 -10.72
CA SER A 41 2.82 0.96 -9.29
C SER A 41 1.77 2.05 -9.10
N ILE A 42 0.77 1.78 -8.27
CA ILE A 42 -0.26 2.75 -7.89
C ILE A 42 0.24 3.63 -6.75
N PHE A 43 0.87 3.02 -5.75
CA PHE A 43 1.58 3.72 -4.69
C PHE A 43 2.72 2.85 -4.16
N ALA A 44 3.72 3.50 -3.55
CA ALA A 44 4.79 2.85 -2.83
C ALA A 44 5.29 3.72 -1.67
N LEU A 45 5.58 3.09 -0.53
CA LEU A 45 6.50 3.61 0.48
C LEU A 45 7.90 3.12 0.14
N PHE A 46 8.85 4.04 0.05
CA PHE A 46 10.20 3.73 -0.41
C PHE A 46 11.25 4.58 0.30
N ASN A 47 12.49 4.15 0.21
CA ASN A 47 13.64 4.95 0.64
C ASN A 47 14.04 5.92 -0.47
N PRO A 48 13.97 7.24 -0.25
CA PRO A 48 14.33 8.21 -1.27
C PRO A 48 15.82 8.21 -1.62
N ARG A 49 16.68 7.61 -0.79
CA ARG A 49 18.14 7.59 -0.98
C ARG A 49 18.59 6.48 -1.94
N ASP A 50 17.97 5.30 -1.87
CA ASP A 50 18.37 4.11 -2.64
C ASP A 50 17.24 3.48 -3.48
N ASN A 51 16.03 4.04 -3.43
CA ASN A 51 14.82 3.54 -4.10
C ASN A 51 14.34 2.14 -3.68
N SER A 52 14.86 1.60 -2.58
CA SER A 52 14.32 0.37 -1.99
C SER A 52 12.87 0.58 -1.53
N LYS A 53 12.00 -0.41 -1.77
CA LYS A 53 10.57 -0.29 -1.48
C LYS A 53 10.21 -1.08 -0.23
N TYR A 54 9.49 -0.43 0.67
CA TYR A 54 9.00 -1.02 1.92
C TYR A 54 7.57 -1.50 1.82
N PHE A 55 6.77 -0.84 0.99
CA PHE A 55 5.37 -1.18 0.77
C PHE A 55 5.00 -0.72 -0.64
N GLU A 56 4.36 -1.56 -1.44
CA GLU A 56 4.05 -1.22 -2.83
C GLU A 56 2.82 -1.98 -3.30
N PHE A 57 1.88 -1.26 -3.92
CA PHE A 57 0.79 -1.87 -4.67
C PHE A 57 0.99 -1.65 -6.16
N THR A 58 1.06 -2.75 -6.91
CA THR A 58 1.29 -2.75 -8.36
C THR A 58 0.15 -3.47 -9.08
N VAL A 59 -0.34 -2.86 -10.16
CA VAL A 59 -1.29 -3.49 -11.08
C VAL A 59 -0.54 -4.07 -12.28
N MET A 60 -0.89 -5.29 -12.67
CA MET A 60 -0.39 -5.98 -13.86
C MET A 60 -1.54 -6.22 -14.83
N GLY A 61 -1.93 -5.18 -15.58
CA GLY A 61 -3.14 -5.19 -16.39
C GLY A 61 -3.19 -6.27 -17.48
N LYS A 62 -2.06 -6.64 -18.08
CA LYS A 62 -2.01 -7.76 -19.05
C LYS A 62 -2.42 -9.10 -18.43
N LEU A 63 -2.22 -9.25 -17.12
CA LEU A 63 -2.47 -10.49 -16.39
C LEU A 63 -3.77 -10.46 -15.58
N ASN A 64 -4.47 -9.32 -15.52
CA ASN A 64 -5.57 -9.09 -14.59
C ASN A 64 -5.20 -9.50 -13.16
N ARG A 65 -4.02 -9.06 -12.73
CA ARG A 65 -3.46 -9.32 -11.40
C ARG A 65 -3.04 -8.02 -10.75
N ALA A 66 -3.06 -8.00 -9.42
CA ALA A 66 -2.39 -6.98 -8.65
C ALA A 66 -1.53 -7.62 -7.55
N VAL A 67 -0.49 -6.92 -7.13
CA VAL A 67 0.46 -7.40 -6.12
C VAL A 67 0.61 -6.34 -5.05
N LEU A 68 0.43 -6.74 -3.79
CA LEU A 68 0.82 -5.94 -2.64
C LEU A 68 2.10 -6.52 -2.07
N ARG A 69 3.20 -5.80 -2.22
CA ARG A 69 4.51 -6.18 -1.71
C ARG A 69 4.83 -5.35 -0.48
N TYR A 70 5.34 -5.98 0.58
CA TYR A 70 5.62 -5.28 1.83
C TYR A 70 6.79 -5.88 2.61
N LEU A 71 7.43 -5.03 3.42
CA LEU A 71 8.49 -5.38 4.35
C LEU A 71 7.87 -5.93 5.63
N ARG A 72 8.27 -7.14 5.98
CA ARG A 72 7.89 -7.79 7.24
C ARG A 72 8.76 -7.28 8.40
N SER A 73 8.32 -7.53 9.62
CA SER A 73 9.09 -7.24 10.84
C SER A 73 10.48 -7.89 10.89
N ASP A 74 10.69 -9.04 10.23
CA ASP A 74 12.00 -9.71 10.11
C ASP A 74 12.89 -9.13 8.99
N LYS A 75 12.51 -7.96 8.45
CA LYS A 75 13.19 -7.25 7.36
C LYS A 75 13.22 -8.00 6.02
N ARG A 76 12.40 -9.05 5.86
CA ARG A 76 12.23 -9.74 4.57
C ARG A 76 11.06 -9.16 3.80
N MET A 77 11.23 -9.03 2.49
CA MET A 77 10.14 -8.68 1.59
C MET A 77 9.23 -9.88 1.38
N THR A 78 7.93 -9.64 1.38
CA THR A 78 6.93 -10.62 0.95
C THR A 78 5.88 -9.96 0.08
N SER A 79 5.08 -10.78 -0.60
CA SER A 79 4.09 -10.32 -1.55
C SER A 79 2.80 -11.12 -1.42
N VAL A 80 1.70 -10.40 -1.48
CA VAL A 80 0.35 -10.90 -1.70
C VAL A 80 0.00 -10.69 -3.17
N THR A 81 -0.64 -11.68 -3.80
CA THR A 81 -1.14 -11.55 -5.18
C THR A 81 -2.66 -11.67 -5.21
N PHE A 82 -3.31 -10.66 -5.75
CA PHE A 82 -4.74 -10.65 -6.06
C PHE A 82 -4.94 -11.09 -7.51
N ASN A 83 -5.63 -12.22 -7.69
CA ASN A 83 -5.90 -12.77 -9.02
C ASN A 83 -7.28 -12.33 -9.52
N ASN A 84 -7.49 -12.39 -10.83
CA ASN A 84 -8.77 -12.06 -11.48
C ASN A 84 -9.27 -10.64 -11.17
N LEU A 85 -8.33 -9.71 -10.95
CA LEU A 85 -8.60 -8.32 -10.61
C LEU A 85 -8.37 -7.45 -11.86
N VAL A 86 -9.47 -7.06 -12.50
CA VAL A 86 -9.46 -6.21 -13.70
C VAL A 86 -9.45 -4.75 -13.26
N LEU A 87 -8.27 -4.12 -13.29
CA LEU A 87 -8.07 -2.72 -12.87
C LEU A 87 -7.53 -1.82 -13.98
N ALA A 88 -7.18 -2.41 -15.13
CA ALA A 88 -6.60 -1.73 -16.27
C ALA A 88 -7.48 -1.99 -17.51
N ASP A 89 -8.72 -1.53 -17.42
CA ASP A 89 -9.77 -1.63 -18.44
C ASP A 89 -10.17 -0.25 -19.02
N GLY A 90 -9.52 0.83 -18.59
CA GLY A 90 -9.86 2.20 -18.98
C GLY A 90 -10.93 2.86 -18.11
N GLN A 91 -11.47 2.18 -17.10
CA GLN A 91 -12.39 2.75 -16.13
C GLN A 91 -11.63 3.31 -14.92
N GLN A 92 -12.33 4.18 -14.18
CA GLN A 92 -11.86 4.65 -12.88
C GLN A 92 -12.28 3.64 -11.82
N HIS A 93 -11.31 3.19 -11.02
CA HIS A 93 -11.53 2.30 -9.89
C HIS A 93 -11.21 2.97 -8.58
N ARG A 94 -11.91 2.55 -7.53
CA ARG A 94 -11.73 2.97 -6.14
C ARG A 94 -11.34 1.76 -5.31
N LEU A 95 -10.14 1.80 -4.73
CA LEU A 95 -9.62 0.74 -3.88
C LEU A 95 -9.48 1.24 -2.45
N LEU A 96 -9.92 0.40 -1.51
CA LEU A 96 -9.69 0.55 -0.08
C LEU A 96 -8.97 -0.69 0.43
N PHE A 97 -7.79 -0.49 1.02
CA PHE A 97 -7.16 -1.49 1.87
C PHE A 97 -7.54 -1.21 3.32
N HIS A 98 -8.04 -2.23 4.01
CA HIS A 98 -8.12 -2.24 5.48
C HIS A 98 -7.04 -3.18 5.99
N LEU A 99 -5.99 -2.60 6.56
CA LEU A 99 -4.86 -3.30 7.16
C LEU A 99 -5.16 -3.51 8.64
N LYS A 100 -4.99 -4.74 9.11
CA LYS A 100 -5.26 -5.17 10.50
C LYS A 100 -4.03 -5.81 11.11
N GLY A 101 -3.93 -5.77 12.43
CA GLY A 101 -2.88 -6.46 13.19
C GLY A 101 -1.47 -5.95 12.85
N MET A 102 -1.32 -4.65 12.61
CA MET A 102 -0.02 -4.06 12.23
C MET A 102 0.99 -4.06 13.38
N GLN A 103 0.52 -4.06 14.63
CA GLN A 103 1.37 -4.13 15.81
C GLN A 103 1.22 -5.43 16.60
N GLN A 104 -0.03 -5.86 16.79
CA GLN A 104 -0.37 -6.99 17.65
C GLN A 104 -1.56 -7.77 17.08
N GLY A 105 -1.56 -9.09 17.30
CA GLY A 105 -2.60 -10.01 16.82
C GLY A 105 -2.32 -10.56 15.41
N PRO A 106 -3.22 -11.40 14.87
CA PRO A 106 -3.08 -11.92 13.52
C PRO A 106 -3.23 -10.77 12.52
N GLY A 107 -2.17 -10.51 11.74
CA GLY A 107 -2.20 -9.48 10.71
C GLY A 107 -3.13 -9.88 9.56
N GLY A 108 -3.65 -8.89 8.84
CA GLY A 108 -4.54 -9.17 7.72
C GLY A 108 -4.77 -7.96 6.84
N VAL A 109 -5.26 -8.24 5.65
CA VAL A 109 -5.65 -7.22 4.65
C VAL A 109 -7.00 -7.59 4.07
N GLU A 110 -7.92 -6.65 4.13
CA GLU A 110 -9.15 -6.70 3.33
C GLU A 110 -9.02 -5.70 2.18
N LEU A 111 -9.29 -6.18 0.97
CA LEU A 111 -9.29 -5.37 -0.24
C LEU A 111 -10.72 -5.14 -0.68
N HIS A 112 -11.14 -3.87 -0.71
CA HIS A 112 -12.40 -3.48 -1.30
C HIS A 112 -12.14 -2.77 -2.63
N LEU A 113 -12.83 -3.21 -3.68
CA LEU A 113 -12.82 -2.60 -5.01
C LEU A 113 -14.23 -2.10 -5.31
N ASP A 114 -14.36 -0.82 -5.67
CA ASP A 114 -15.61 -0.18 -6.08
C ASP A 114 -16.74 -0.45 -5.06
N CYS A 115 -16.39 -0.24 -3.78
CA CYS A 115 -17.25 -0.43 -2.61
C CYS A 115 -17.66 -1.89 -2.32
N ARG A 116 -16.96 -2.89 -2.87
CA ARG A 116 -17.21 -4.31 -2.62
C ARG A 116 -15.95 -4.99 -2.07
N LEU A 117 -16.10 -5.80 -1.02
CA LEU A 117 -15.01 -6.65 -0.53
C LEU A 117 -14.70 -7.72 -1.59
N VAL A 118 -13.49 -7.71 -2.13
CA VAL A 118 -13.05 -8.63 -3.19
C VAL A 118 -12.01 -9.64 -2.75
N GLU A 119 -11.25 -9.35 -1.68
CA GLU A 119 -10.29 -10.29 -1.12
C GLU A 119 -10.15 -10.09 0.40
N THR A 120 -9.93 -11.18 1.13
CA THR A 120 -9.57 -11.15 2.56
C THR A 120 -8.38 -12.07 2.81
N ILE A 121 -7.31 -11.50 3.32
CA ILE A 121 -6.08 -12.23 3.62
C ILE A 121 -5.84 -12.13 5.11
N ARG A 122 -5.64 -13.29 5.72
CA ARG A 122 -5.45 -13.45 7.16
C ARG A 122 -4.05 -13.95 7.45
N ASP A 123 -3.69 -13.90 8.73
CA ASP A 123 -2.45 -14.43 9.27
C ASP A 123 -1.19 -13.89 8.58
N LEU A 124 -1.28 -12.63 8.12
CA LEU A 124 -0.13 -11.93 7.55
C LEU A 124 0.82 -11.51 8.67
N PRO A 125 2.14 -11.66 8.45
CA PRO A 125 3.12 -11.05 9.34
C PRO A 125 2.90 -9.55 9.46
N ALA A 126 3.11 -9.01 10.66
CA ALA A 126 3.03 -7.57 10.92
C ALA A 126 3.84 -6.76 9.90
N ALA A 127 3.17 -5.77 9.30
CA ALA A 127 3.76 -4.81 8.38
C ALA A 127 4.17 -3.54 9.14
N PHE A 128 5.00 -2.70 8.52
CA PHE A 128 5.44 -1.39 9.02
C PHE A 128 6.33 -1.36 10.28
N GLN A 129 6.39 -2.42 11.10
CA GLN A 129 7.36 -2.49 12.21
C GLN A 129 8.83 -2.44 11.74
N GLY A 130 9.09 -2.81 10.48
CA GLY A 130 10.43 -2.80 9.90
C GLY A 130 10.81 -1.48 9.21
N LEU A 131 9.94 -0.46 9.21
CA LEU A 131 10.28 0.83 8.60
C LEU A 131 11.43 1.51 9.36
N PRO A 132 12.44 2.04 8.66
CA PRO A 132 13.50 2.79 9.32
C PRO A 132 12.94 4.08 9.92
N ALA A 133 13.42 4.41 11.12
CA ALA A 133 13.19 5.71 11.73
C ALA A 133 14.20 6.74 11.21
N GLY A 134 13.80 8.01 11.20
CA GLY A 134 14.67 9.15 10.93
C GLY A 134 14.43 9.84 9.59
N TYR A 135 14.75 11.13 9.56
CA TYR A 135 14.37 12.03 8.46
C TYR A 135 14.87 11.57 7.08
N GLY A 136 13.98 11.60 6.10
CA GLY A 136 14.29 11.24 4.71
C GLY A 136 14.70 9.79 4.52
N THR A 137 14.15 8.87 5.32
CA THR A 137 14.36 7.41 5.18
C THR A 137 13.15 6.69 4.59
N VAL A 138 11.95 7.27 4.72
CA VAL A 138 10.71 6.77 4.14
C VAL A 138 9.97 7.93 3.48
N ASP A 139 9.54 7.73 2.23
CA ASP A 139 8.75 8.67 1.45
C ASP A 139 7.63 7.94 0.69
N LEU A 140 6.59 8.68 0.29
CA LEU A 140 5.44 8.17 -0.46
C LEU A 140 5.55 8.57 -1.92
N LYS A 141 5.51 7.56 -2.80
CA LYS A 141 5.34 7.74 -4.23
C LYS A 141 3.94 7.30 -4.63
N THR A 142 3.19 8.17 -5.28
CA THR A 142 1.90 7.84 -5.90
C THR A 142 2.01 7.83 -7.42
N MET A 143 1.10 7.10 -8.07
CA MET A 143 0.93 7.17 -9.52
C MET A 143 0.60 8.61 -9.89
N GLN A 144 1.43 9.20 -10.75
CA GLN A 144 1.16 10.52 -11.29
C GLN A 144 -0.07 10.45 -12.19
N ALA A 145 -1.01 11.36 -11.98
CA ALA A 145 -2.06 11.59 -12.97
C ALA A 145 -1.36 11.98 -14.27
N ARG A 146 -1.67 11.28 -15.37
CA ARG A 146 -1.34 11.82 -16.68
C ARG A 146 -2.40 12.85 -16.97
N ASP A 147 -2.00 14.12 -17.02
CA ASP A 147 -2.82 15.16 -17.63
C ASP A 147 -3.18 14.67 -19.03
N GLN A 148 -4.48 14.51 -19.28
CA GLN A 148 -5.03 14.24 -20.61
C GLN A 148 -5.37 15.57 -21.27
#